data_AF-A0A8H5HEF1-F1
#
_entry.id   AF-A0A8H5HEF1-F1
#
_cell.length_a   1.000
_cell.length_b   1.000
_cell.length_c   1.000
_cell.angle_alpha   90.00
_cell.angle_beta   90.00
_cell.angle_gamma   90.00
#
_symmetry.space_group_name_H-M   'P 1'
#
loop_
_entity.id
_entity.type
_entity.pdbx_description
1 polymer ?
#
loop_
_entity_poly.entity_id
_entity_poly.type
_entity_poly.pdbx_seq_one_letter_code
_entity_poly.pdbx_strand_id
1 'polypeptide(L)'
;MWTGTILNNDCDANDDGNEGCGVQFAQNTFGPSFNQQGGGWFAMERTNTAISIWFWPRSSTTVPTGVKNGNADVITDNWGTPVASFPNTDCNLASEFQAHNVVINLTFCGVWAGLTSSWDITCAASTGVSDCNTYVDSNPAAFSNAYFEINSIRIYE
;
A
#
# COMPACT_ATOMS: atom_id res chain seq x y z
N MET A 1 13.03 7.97 -11.30
CA MET A 1 13.78 7.71 -10.05
C MET A 1 12.76 7.51 -8.94
N TRP A 2 12.96 6.52 -8.08
CA TRP A 2 12.10 6.17 -6.95
C TRP A 2 12.97 5.69 -5.78
N THR A 3 12.44 5.68 -4.56
CA THR A 3 13.21 5.27 -3.36
C THR A 3 12.96 3.85 -2.89
N GLY A 4 11.90 3.19 -3.37
CA GLY A 4 11.56 1.80 -3.04
C GLY A 4 12.39 0.77 -3.81
N THR A 5 12.26 -0.49 -3.42
CA THR A 5 12.91 -1.62 -4.09
C THR A 5 11.90 -2.31 -5.00
N ILE A 6 12.19 -2.43 -6.29
CA ILE A 6 11.35 -3.21 -7.22
C ILE A 6 11.45 -4.69 -6.84
N LEU A 7 10.30 -5.34 -6.68
CA LEU A 7 10.19 -6.78 -6.45
C LEU A 7 9.94 -7.53 -7.76
N ASN A 8 9.02 -7.01 -8.57
CA ASN A 8 8.65 -7.53 -9.88
C ASN A 8 8.36 -6.35 -10.84
N ASN A 9 8.67 -6.52 -12.12
CA ASN A 9 8.43 -5.53 -13.17
C ASN A 9 7.36 -5.96 -14.19
N ASP A 10 6.85 -7.18 -14.09
CA ASP A 10 5.67 -7.62 -14.84
C ASP A 10 4.39 -7.19 -14.11
N CYS A 11 3.49 -6.51 -14.81
CA CYS A 11 2.22 -6.06 -14.26
C CYS A 11 1.03 -6.91 -14.75
N ASP A 12 1.24 -7.84 -15.68
CA ASP A 12 0.18 -8.69 -16.23
C ASP A 12 -0.13 -9.84 -15.25
N ALA A 13 -1.25 -9.69 -14.55
CA ALA A 13 -1.74 -10.70 -13.61
C ALA A 13 -1.98 -12.08 -14.24
N ASN A 14 -2.08 -12.17 -15.58
CA ASN A 14 -2.26 -13.44 -16.30
C ASN A 14 -0.94 -14.18 -16.56
N ASP A 15 0.21 -13.51 -16.44
CA ASP A 15 1.53 -14.10 -16.73
C ASP A 15 2.36 -14.36 -15.46
N ASP A 16 2.07 -13.66 -14.36
CA ASP A 16 2.85 -13.74 -13.11
C ASP A 16 2.14 -14.42 -11.93
N GLY A 17 0.96 -15.01 -12.16
CA GLY A 17 0.18 -15.63 -11.07
C GLY A 17 -0.48 -14.61 -10.15
N ASN A 18 -0.80 -13.43 -10.67
CA ASN A 18 -1.43 -12.31 -9.97
C ASN A 18 -0.52 -11.70 -8.88
N GLU A 19 0.79 -11.72 -9.10
CA GLU A 19 1.78 -11.04 -8.25
C GLU A 19 1.78 -9.52 -8.51
N GLY A 20 1.71 -9.15 -9.79
CA GLY A 20 1.84 -7.79 -10.28
C GLY A 20 3.23 -7.19 -10.10
N CYS A 21 3.39 -5.96 -10.58
CA CYS A 21 4.65 -5.24 -10.53
C CYS A 21 4.84 -4.52 -9.18
N GLY A 22 5.19 -5.27 -8.15
CA GLY A 22 5.32 -4.75 -6.78
C GLY A 22 6.58 -3.89 -6.55
N VAL A 23 6.44 -2.82 -5.75
CA VAL A 23 7.56 -2.04 -5.19
C VAL A 23 7.48 -2.06 -3.67
N GLN A 24 8.55 -2.52 -3.02
CA GLN A 24 8.67 -2.56 -1.57
C GLN A 24 9.06 -1.19 -1.00
N PHE A 25 8.28 -0.72 -0.03
CA PHE A 25 8.54 0.48 0.76
C PHE A 25 9.47 0.15 1.95
N ALA A 26 9.99 1.17 2.65
CA ALA A 26 10.79 0.97 3.86
C ALA A 26 9.97 0.34 5.02
N GLN A 27 10.63 -0.26 6.02
CA GLN A 27 9.96 -0.99 7.12
C GLN A 27 8.88 -0.21 7.90
N ASN A 28 8.93 1.11 7.88
CA ASN A 28 8.12 1.99 8.73
C ASN A 28 6.83 2.48 8.06
N THR A 29 6.44 1.89 6.93
CA THR A 29 5.31 2.35 6.11
C THR A 29 4.06 1.47 6.22
N PHE A 30 4.08 0.39 7.00
CA PHE A 30 2.95 -0.52 7.14
C PHE A 30 2.89 -1.17 8.55
N GLY A 31 1.69 -1.58 8.98
CA GLY A 31 1.51 -2.42 10.15
C GLY A 31 1.90 -1.77 11.50
N PRO A 32 2.39 -2.56 12.48
CA PRO A 32 2.68 -2.06 13.82
C PRO A 32 3.69 -0.90 13.87
N SER A 33 4.71 -0.91 13.02
CA SER A 33 5.71 0.18 12.97
C SER A 33 5.10 1.49 12.46
N PHE A 34 4.20 1.43 11.47
CA PHE A 34 3.42 2.58 11.00
C PHE A 34 2.51 3.13 12.11
N ASN A 35 1.81 2.24 12.83
CA ASN A 35 0.93 2.63 13.93
C ASN A 35 1.71 3.31 15.08
N GLN A 36 2.87 2.77 15.46
CA GLN A 36 3.73 3.34 16.51
C GLN A 36 4.23 4.75 16.19
N GLN A 37 4.30 5.11 14.91
CA GLN A 37 4.67 6.46 14.46
C GLN A 37 3.46 7.39 14.28
N GLY A 38 2.23 6.95 14.60
CA GLY A 38 1.01 7.74 14.40
C GLY A 38 0.56 7.82 12.94
N GLY A 39 0.99 6.84 12.14
CA GLY A 39 0.70 6.74 10.72
C GLY A 39 1.41 7.78 9.86
N GLY A 40 0.70 8.30 8.85
CA GLY A 40 1.27 9.28 7.93
C GLY A 40 0.30 9.68 6.83
N TRP A 41 0.87 10.13 5.71
CA TRP A 41 0.15 10.44 4.48
C TRP A 41 0.66 9.53 3.38
N PHE A 42 -0.27 8.83 2.73
CA PHE A 42 -0.05 8.26 1.40
C PHE A 42 -0.69 9.18 0.38
N ALA A 43 0.00 9.40 -0.74
CA ALA A 43 -0.56 10.08 -1.89
C ALA A 43 -0.22 9.27 -3.15
N MET A 44 -1.17 9.24 -4.09
CA MET A 44 -0.98 8.64 -5.40
C MET A 44 -1.37 9.68 -6.45
N GLU A 45 -0.48 9.89 -7.40
CA GLU A 45 -0.76 10.63 -8.62
C GLU A 45 -0.84 9.61 -9.76
N ARG A 46 -1.91 9.69 -10.55
CA ARG A 46 -2.08 8.89 -11.75
C ARG A 46 -2.28 9.81 -12.93
N THR A 47 -1.43 9.62 -13.93
CA THR A 47 -1.53 10.27 -15.24
C THR A 47 -1.48 9.19 -16.34
N ASN A 48 -1.53 9.60 -17.60
CA ASN A 48 -1.32 8.68 -18.73
C ASN A 48 0.16 8.31 -18.93
N THR A 49 1.09 8.97 -18.23
CA THR A 49 2.54 8.74 -18.39
C THR A 49 3.18 8.03 -17.21
N ALA A 50 2.62 8.18 -16.01
CA ALA A 50 3.06 7.45 -14.82
C ALA A 50 1.97 7.33 -13.76
N ILE A 51 2.08 6.28 -12.94
CA ILE A 51 1.48 6.20 -11.60
C ILE A 51 2.61 6.35 -10.58
N SER A 52 2.51 7.33 -9.69
CA SER A 52 3.51 7.64 -8.69
C SER A 52 2.91 7.63 -7.30
N ILE A 53 3.62 7.06 -6.33
CA ILE A 53 3.15 6.92 -4.95
C ILE A 53 4.19 7.50 -3.99
N TRP A 54 3.72 8.34 -3.07
CA TRP A 54 4.52 8.92 -2.00
C TRP A 54 4.01 8.48 -0.64
N PHE A 55 4.94 8.44 0.31
CA PHE A 55 4.64 8.26 1.71
C PHE A 55 5.42 9.28 2.54
N TRP A 56 4.73 9.95 3.45
CA TRP A 56 5.34 10.79 4.49
C TRP A 56 4.90 10.28 5.87
N PRO A 57 5.84 9.90 6.77
CA PRO A 57 5.48 9.54 8.14
C PRO A 57 4.90 10.76 8.88
N ARG A 58 4.13 10.51 9.95
CA ARG A 58 3.43 11.56 10.72
C ARG A 58 4.31 12.73 11.15
N SER A 59 5.55 12.44 11.53
CA SER A 59 6.54 13.41 12.00
C SER A 59 7.30 14.13 10.87
N SER A 60 7.03 13.79 9.62
CA SER A 60 7.74 14.37 8.47
C SER A 60 7.56 15.89 8.41
N THR A 61 8.69 16.59 8.28
CA THR A 61 8.74 18.03 8.04
C THR A 61 8.70 18.39 6.55
N THR A 62 8.81 17.40 5.67
CA THR A 62 8.83 17.57 4.21
C THR A 62 7.50 17.25 3.55
N VAL A 63 6.46 16.91 4.32
CA VAL A 63 5.11 16.74 3.77
C VAL A 63 4.64 18.07 3.15
N PRO A 64 4.26 18.10 1.86
CA PRO A 64 3.78 19.30 1.21
C PRO A 64 2.55 19.87 1.92
N THR A 65 2.45 21.20 2.04
CA THR A 65 1.34 21.87 2.75
C THR A 65 -0.03 21.48 2.20
N GLY A 66 -0.16 21.32 0.87
CA GLY A 66 -1.41 20.88 0.23
C GLY A 66 -1.83 19.47 0.64
N VAL A 67 -0.89 18.56 0.83
CA VAL A 67 -1.13 17.20 1.34
C VAL A 67 -1.46 17.23 2.83
N LYS A 68 -0.67 17.98 3.62
CA LYS A 68 -0.81 18.04 5.08
C LYS A 68 -2.16 18.61 5.50
N ASN A 69 -2.58 19.72 4.89
CA ASN A 69 -3.75 20.48 5.29
C ASN A 69 -4.99 20.17 4.43
N GLY A 70 -4.81 19.61 3.23
CA GLY A 70 -5.91 19.39 2.30
C GLY A 70 -6.41 20.67 1.66
N ASN A 71 -5.55 21.30 0.85
CA ASN A 71 -5.93 22.49 0.09
C ASN A 71 -6.95 22.13 -1.00
N ALA A 72 -7.55 23.14 -1.67
CA ALA A 72 -8.44 22.91 -2.81
C ALA A 72 -7.70 22.26 -3.99
N ASP A 73 -6.44 22.64 -4.20
CA ASP A 73 -5.57 22.13 -5.26
C ASP A 73 -4.24 21.63 -4.70
N VAL A 74 -3.58 20.74 -5.44
CA VAL A 74 -2.26 20.20 -5.14
C VAL A 74 -1.33 20.33 -6.34
N ILE A 75 -0.05 20.61 -6.07
CA ILE A 75 1.01 20.66 -7.09
C ILE A 75 1.98 19.54 -6.77
N THR A 76 2.05 18.53 -7.63
CA THR A 76 2.82 17.29 -7.42
C THR A 76 4.30 17.43 -7.78
N ASP A 77 4.64 18.36 -8.68
CA ASP A 77 6.03 18.63 -9.14
C ASP A 77 7.03 18.89 -8.00
N ASN A 78 6.56 19.37 -6.84
CA ASN A 78 7.40 19.71 -5.69
C ASN A 78 7.35 18.68 -4.55
N TRP A 79 6.72 17.51 -4.76
CA TRP A 79 6.61 16.45 -3.75
C TRP A 79 7.90 15.64 -3.57
N GLY A 80 8.87 15.84 -4.47
CA GLY A 80 10.14 15.12 -4.47
C GLY A 80 10.02 13.71 -5.03
N THR A 81 11.04 12.89 -4.81
CA THR A 81 11.12 11.54 -5.37
C THR A 81 10.03 10.64 -4.78
N PRO A 82 9.19 9.98 -5.61
CA PRO A 82 8.20 9.04 -5.12
C PRO A 82 8.86 7.78 -4.55
N VAL A 83 8.13 7.06 -3.70
CA VAL A 83 8.58 5.74 -3.21
C VAL A 83 8.43 4.68 -4.30
N ALA A 84 7.35 4.75 -5.07
CA ALA A 84 7.12 3.90 -6.23
C ALA A 84 6.72 4.76 -7.44
N SER A 85 7.21 4.41 -8.62
CA SER A 85 6.84 5.05 -9.87
C SER A 85 6.75 3.99 -10.96
N PHE A 86 5.60 3.93 -11.62
CA PHE A 86 5.26 3.01 -12.70
C PHE A 86 5.16 3.83 -13.99
N PRO A 87 6.25 3.98 -14.76
CA PRO A 87 6.24 4.76 -15.99
C PRO A 87 5.58 3.98 -17.13
N ASN A 88 5.13 4.69 -18.16
CA ASN A 88 4.54 4.10 -19.35
C ASN A 88 5.55 3.58 -20.40
N THR A 89 6.81 3.34 -19.99
CA THR A 89 7.90 2.93 -20.90
C THR A 89 7.55 1.67 -21.67
N ASP A 90 7.03 0.66 -20.98
CA ASP A 90 6.71 -0.67 -21.53
C ASP A 90 5.23 -1.04 -21.31
N CYS A 91 4.41 -0.09 -20.83
CA CYS A 91 3.00 -0.29 -20.52
C CYS A 91 2.19 0.96 -20.86
N ASN A 92 1.19 0.82 -21.73
CA ASN A 92 0.29 1.94 -22.05
C ASN A 92 -0.76 2.10 -20.94
N LEU A 93 -0.43 2.90 -19.92
CA LEU A 93 -1.32 3.10 -18.75
C LEU A 93 -2.73 3.59 -19.12
N ALA A 94 -2.89 4.30 -20.24
CA ALA A 94 -4.20 4.78 -20.69
C ALA A 94 -5.09 3.65 -21.24
N SER A 95 -4.52 2.56 -21.75
CA SER A 95 -5.30 1.37 -22.16
C SER A 95 -5.57 0.42 -21.00
N GLU A 96 -4.64 0.33 -20.05
CA GLU A 96 -4.74 -0.64 -18.95
C GLU A 96 -5.68 -0.20 -17.83
N PHE A 97 -5.84 1.12 -17.63
CA PHE A 97 -6.55 1.65 -16.48
C PHE A 97 -7.76 2.51 -16.91
N GLN A 98 -8.95 2.14 -16.46
CA GLN A 98 -10.19 2.92 -16.66
C GLN A 98 -10.52 3.79 -15.42
N ALA A 99 -11.79 4.21 -15.29
CA ALA A 99 -12.29 4.81 -14.07
C ALA A 99 -12.27 3.77 -12.93
N HIS A 100 -11.70 4.15 -11.79
CA HIS A 100 -11.57 3.28 -10.62
C HIS A 100 -12.41 3.79 -9.45
N ASN A 101 -12.78 2.85 -8.58
CA ASN A 101 -13.30 3.18 -7.26
C ASN A 101 -12.14 3.12 -6.25
N VAL A 102 -12.16 4.02 -5.27
CA VAL A 102 -11.29 3.89 -4.10
C VAL A 102 -11.93 2.85 -3.16
N VAL A 103 -11.18 1.78 -2.86
CA VAL A 103 -11.61 0.71 -1.96
C VAL A 103 -10.70 0.68 -0.74
N ILE A 104 -11.29 0.67 0.45
CA ILE A 104 -10.59 0.41 1.72
C ILE A 104 -11.27 -0.78 2.35
N ASN A 105 -10.54 -1.87 2.53
CA ASN A 105 -11.06 -3.09 3.12
C ASN A 105 -10.07 -3.71 4.10
N LEU A 106 -10.61 -4.50 5.02
CA LEU A 106 -9.87 -5.41 5.88
C LEU A 106 -10.48 -6.80 5.66
N THR A 107 -9.65 -7.75 5.27
CA THR A 107 -10.05 -9.17 5.13
C THR A 107 -9.05 -10.02 5.89
N PHE A 108 -9.41 -11.29 6.12
CA PHE A 108 -8.57 -12.25 6.80
C PHE A 108 -8.27 -13.43 5.88
N CYS A 109 -7.05 -13.95 5.98
CA CYS A 109 -6.61 -15.15 5.28
C CYS A 109 -6.73 -15.02 3.75
N GLY A 110 -7.66 -15.76 3.15
CA GLY A 110 -7.89 -15.76 1.71
C GLY A 110 -6.70 -16.29 0.90
N VAL A 111 -6.66 -15.91 -0.37
CA VAL A 111 -5.72 -16.43 -1.38
C VAL A 111 -4.28 -15.93 -1.22
N TRP A 112 -4.01 -15.03 -0.27
CA TRP A 112 -2.67 -14.52 -0.02
C TRP A 112 -2.24 -14.77 1.42
N ALA A 113 -2.83 -14.08 2.40
CA ALA A 113 -2.45 -14.24 3.81
C ALA A 113 -2.80 -15.63 4.38
N GLY A 114 -3.76 -16.33 3.77
CA GLY A 114 -4.17 -17.68 4.15
C GLY A 114 -3.37 -18.80 3.50
N LEU A 115 -2.48 -18.50 2.54
CA LEU A 115 -1.61 -19.51 1.92
C LEU A 115 -0.70 -20.11 2.98
N THR A 116 -0.59 -21.44 3.03
CA THR A 116 0.29 -22.14 3.98
C THR A 116 1.74 -21.66 3.87
N SER A 117 2.24 -21.43 2.66
CA SER A 117 3.60 -20.92 2.43
C SER A 117 3.83 -19.54 3.05
N SER A 118 2.83 -18.67 3.07
CA SER A 118 2.89 -17.35 3.70
C SER A 118 2.67 -17.44 5.21
N TRP A 119 1.70 -18.23 5.65
CA TRP A 119 1.36 -18.41 7.07
C TRP A 119 2.52 -19.04 7.85
N ASP A 120 3.17 -20.07 7.30
CA ASP A 120 4.23 -20.82 7.96
C ASP A 120 5.45 -19.93 8.26
N ILE A 121 5.81 -19.04 7.35
CA ILE A 121 6.98 -18.16 7.49
C ILE A 121 6.68 -16.89 8.32
N THR A 122 5.41 -16.53 8.51
CA THR A 122 5.03 -15.26 9.18
C THR A 122 4.34 -15.44 10.53
N CYS A 123 3.41 -16.38 10.65
CA CYS A 123 2.46 -16.45 11.76
C CYS A 123 2.51 -17.78 12.53
N ALA A 124 2.82 -18.91 11.89
CA ALA A 124 2.71 -20.21 12.53
C ALA A 124 3.53 -20.30 13.84
N ALA A 125 4.76 -19.79 13.84
CA ALA A 125 5.63 -19.80 15.02
C ALA A 125 5.13 -18.89 16.16
N SER A 126 4.60 -17.70 15.83
CA SER A 126 4.17 -16.71 16.83
C SER A 126 2.77 -17.00 17.37
N THR A 127 1.93 -17.66 16.59
CA THR A 127 0.55 -18.00 16.96
C THR A 127 0.41 -19.40 17.55
N GLY A 128 1.32 -20.33 17.20
CA GLY A 128 1.24 -21.73 17.58
C GLY A 128 0.15 -22.52 16.84
N VAL A 129 -0.43 -21.95 15.77
CA VAL A 129 -1.52 -22.55 14.98
C VAL A 129 -1.04 -22.80 13.54
N SER A 130 -1.44 -23.93 12.96
CA SER A 130 -0.97 -24.39 11.65
C SER A 130 -1.63 -23.72 10.45
N ASP A 131 -2.75 -23.02 10.64
CA ASP A 131 -3.45 -22.34 9.56
C ASP A 131 -4.13 -21.05 10.02
N CYS A 132 -4.32 -20.15 9.06
CA CYS A 132 -4.85 -18.82 9.30
C CYS A 132 -6.30 -18.81 9.78
N ASN A 133 -7.16 -19.64 9.20
CA ASN A 133 -8.60 -19.62 9.49
C ASN A 133 -8.86 -20.06 10.93
N THR A 134 -8.19 -21.14 11.38
CA THR A 134 -8.28 -21.60 12.77
C THR A 134 -7.85 -20.52 13.75
N TYR A 135 -6.78 -19.77 13.43
CA TYR A 135 -6.33 -18.68 14.30
C TYR A 135 -7.35 -17.54 14.37
N VAL A 136 -7.88 -17.11 13.22
CA VAL A 136 -8.87 -16.03 13.14
C VAL A 136 -10.15 -16.39 13.91
N ASP A 137 -10.68 -17.59 13.72
CA ASP A 137 -11.92 -18.05 14.36
C ASP A 137 -11.79 -18.15 15.89
N SER A 138 -10.61 -18.56 16.38
CA SER A 138 -10.41 -18.88 17.80
C SER A 138 -9.84 -17.73 18.64
N ASN A 139 -9.33 -16.66 18.02
CA ASN A 139 -8.58 -15.60 18.72
C ASN A 139 -9.12 -14.20 18.44
N PRO A 140 -10.42 -13.90 18.69
CA PRO A 140 -11.01 -12.60 18.37
C PRO A 140 -10.28 -11.41 19.03
N ALA A 141 -9.74 -11.60 20.24
CA ALA A 141 -9.01 -10.56 20.97
C ALA A 141 -7.70 -10.13 20.29
N ALA A 142 -7.09 -10.99 19.46
CA ALA A 142 -5.86 -10.69 18.73
C ALA A 142 -6.04 -9.58 17.70
N PHE A 143 -7.28 -9.35 17.25
CA PHE A 143 -7.62 -8.38 16.21
C PHE A 143 -8.10 -7.03 16.74
N SER A 144 -7.91 -6.76 18.04
CA SER A 144 -8.24 -5.46 18.65
C SER A 144 -7.55 -4.26 17.99
N ASN A 145 -6.40 -4.48 17.32
CA ASN A 145 -5.68 -3.47 16.56
C ASN A 145 -5.83 -3.61 15.03
N ALA A 146 -6.76 -4.45 14.55
CA ALA A 146 -7.05 -4.62 13.14
C ALA A 146 -8.18 -3.67 12.70
N TYR A 147 -7.86 -2.38 12.57
CA TYR A 147 -8.81 -1.36 12.13
C TYR A 147 -8.09 -0.28 11.30
N PHE A 148 -8.88 0.51 10.56
CA PHE A 148 -8.41 1.75 9.96
C PHE A 148 -8.93 2.94 10.75
N GLU A 149 -8.03 3.86 11.09
CA GLU A 149 -8.38 5.20 11.55
C GLU A 149 -7.91 6.21 10.50
N ILE A 150 -8.86 6.73 9.73
CA ILE A 150 -8.59 7.58 8.57
C ILE A 150 -9.07 8.99 8.86
N ASN A 151 -8.12 9.93 8.94
CA ASN A 151 -8.44 11.34 9.16
C ASN A 151 -9.16 11.98 7.97
N SER A 152 -8.75 11.65 6.74
CA SER A 152 -9.33 12.21 5.52
C SER A 152 -8.92 11.42 4.29
N ILE A 153 -9.81 11.36 3.31
CA ILE A 153 -9.53 10.95 1.93
C ILE A 153 -9.89 12.15 1.06
N ARG A 154 -8.98 12.56 0.17
CA ARG A 154 -9.17 13.69 -0.74
C ARG A 154 -8.75 13.25 -2.14
N ILE A 155 -9.55 13.64 -3.13
CA ILE A 155 -9.34 13.34 -4.54
C ILE A 155 -9.29 14.69 -5.28
N TYR A 156 -8.32 14.81 -6.18
CA TYR A 156 -8.06 15.98 -7.01
C TYR A 156 -8.00 15.54 -8.47
N GLU A 157 -8.41 16.42 -9.39
CA GLU A 157 -8.44 16.18 -10.84
C GLU A 157 -7.84 17.37 -11.61
#